data_AF-A0A7W8YTH3-F1
#
_entry.id   AF-A0A7W8YTH3-F1
#
_cell.length_a   1.000
_cell.length_b   1.000
_cell.length_c   1.000
_cell.angle_alpha   90.00
_cell.angle_beta   90.00
_cell.angle_gamma   90.00
#
_symmetry.space_group_name_H-M   'P 1'
#
loop_
_entity.id
_entity.type
_entity.pdbx_description
1 polymer ?
#
loop_
_entity_poly.entity_id
_entity_poly.type
_entity_poly.pdbx_seq_one_letter_code
_entity_poly.pdbx_strand_id
1 'polypeptide(L)'
;MLKLEAFQIMELYEYIHVTRSKILANRVAERSGRKPKTMKAAEQTSQLFISMNGCENIKNSLYHLNQALRKLNSKYKNAIQLCQSVITEWLKEKDLRTVQYMAGHKYVSSTERYQTSNLEDLKEALNKHHPLK
;
A
#
# COMPACT_ATOMS: atom_id res chain seq x y z
N MET A 1 -16.12 -3.53 4.73
CA MET A 1 -15.06 -3.71 3.71
C MET A 1 -15.41 -2.83 2.51
N LEU A 2 -14.45 -2.13 1.92
CA LEU A 2 -14.66 -1.48 0.62
C LEU A 2 -14.79 -2.58 -0.43
N LYS A 3 -15.84 -2.53 -1.27
CA LYS A 3 -16.03 -3.51 -2.34
C LYS A 3 -14.99 -3.25 -3.44
N LEU A 4 -14.36 -4.31 -3.92
CA LEU A 4 -13.51 -4.26 -5.11
C LEU A 4 -14.43 -4.28 -6.33
N GLU A 5 -14.36 -3.23 -7.13
CA GLU A 5 -15.22 -3.06 -8.30
C GLU A 5 -14.35 -2.95 -9.55
N ALA A 6 -14.78 -3.56 -10.66
CA ALA A 6 -13.97 -3.65 -11.87
C ALA A 6 -13.53 -2.27 -12.40
N PHE A 7 -14.34 -1.23 -12.22
CA PHE A 7 -13.99 0.11 -12.69
C PHE A 7 -12.82 0.74 -11.93
N GLN A 8 -12.48 0.26 -10.72
CA GLN A 8 -11.36 0.80 -9.94
C GLN A 8 -10.01 0.62 -10.66
N ILE A 9 -9.90 -0.35 -11.57
CA ILE A 9 -8.69 -0.56 -12.38
C ILE A 9 -8.57 0.43 -13.54
N MET A 10 -9.66 1.10 -13.92
CA MET A 10 -9.69 1.99 -15.08
C MET A 10 -8.79 3.20 -14.89
N GLU A 11 -8.69 3.73 -13.67
CA GLU A 11 -7.76 4.83 -13.35
C GLU A 11 -6.30 4.42 -13.58
N LEU A 12 -5.95 3.18 -13.24
CA LEU A 12 -4.60 2.65 -13.48
C LEU A 12 -4.35 2.43 -14.97
N TYR A 13 -5.36 1.92 -15.70
CA TYR A 13 -5.29 1.76 -17.15
C TYR A 13 -5.07 3.11 -17.87
N GLU A 14 -5.87 4.12 -17.54
CA GLU A 14 -5.71 5.48 -18.06
C GLU A 14 -4.34 6.04 -17.70
N TYR A 15 -3.87 5.82 -16.47
CA TYR A 15 -2.55 6.25 -16.05
C TYR A 15 -1.44 5.65 -16.92
N ILE A 16 -1.48 4.34 -17.15
CA ILE A 16 -0.46 3.62 -17.93
C ILE A 16 -0.43 4.11 -19.39
N HIS A 17 -1.61 4.26 -20.02
CA HIS A 17 -1.68 4.53 -21.46
C HIS A 17 -1.62 6.02 -21.81
N VAL A 18 -2.12 6.90 -20.94
CA VAL A 18 -2.32 8.32 -21.26
C VAL A 18 -1.50 9.21 -20.33
N THR A 19 -1.76 9.14 -19.02
CA THR A 19 -1.22 10.13 -18.07
C THR A 19 0.28 10.01 -17.92
N ARG A 20 0.84 8.80 -17.85
CA ARG A 20 2.29 8.57 -17.71
C ARG A 20 3.06 9.14 -18.90
N SER A 21 2.60 8.91 -20.12
CA SER A 21 3.21 9.45 -21.34
C SER A 21 3.20 10.97 -21.34
N LYS A 22 2.08 11.60 -20.93
CA LYS A 22 1.97 13.05 -20.77
C LYS A 22 2.92 13.60 -19.72
N ILE A 23 3.09 12.91 -18.57
CA ILE A 23 4.05 13.32 -17.53
C ILE A 23 5.49 13.29 -18.06
N LEU A 24 5.86 12.21 -18.75
CA LEU A 24 7.22 12.06 -19.31
C LEU A 24 7.51 13.07 -20.41
N ALA A 25 6.53 13.39 -21.27
CA ALA A 25 6.67 14.40 -22.31
C ALA A 25 6.81 15.82 -21.70
N ASN A 26 6.01 16.14 -20.70
CA ASN A 26 5.98 17.47 -20.08
C ASN A 26 7.00 17.67 -18.95
N ARG A 27 7.96 16.76 -18.77
CA ARG A 27 8.91 16.83 -17.64
C ARG A 27 9.91 17.98 -17.73
N VAL A 28 10.18 18.45 -18.94
CA VAL A 28 11.13 19.56 -19.22
C VAL A 28 10.42 20.92 -19.19
N ALA A 29 9.09 20.93 -19.20
CA ALA A 29 8.30 22.14 -19.17
C ALA A 29 8.65 22.98 -17.94
N GLU A 30 8.67 24.30 -18.11
CA GLU A 30 8.86 25.21 -17.00
C GLU A 30 7.67 25.14 -16.04
N ARG A 31 7.96 24.72 -14.81
CA ARG A 31 7.00 24.62 -13.73
C ARG A 31 7.58 25.21 -12.47
N SER A 32 6.70 25.76 -11.63
CA SER A 32 7.06 26.19 -10.29
C SER A 32 7.45 24.98 -9.42
N GLY A 33 8.37 25.21 -8.48
CA GLY A 33 8.82 24.20 -7.52
C GLY A 33 10.20 23.61 -7.82
N ARG A 34 10.58 22.62 -7.00
CA ARG A 34 11.92 22.04 -7.01
C ARG A 34 12.11 21.12 -8.22
N LYS A 35 12.98 21.53 -9.14
CA LYS A 35 13.44 20.67 -10.24
C LYS A 35 14.46 19.64 -9.70
N PRO A 36 14.43 18.40 -10.21
CA PRO A 36 15.49 17.44 -9.93
C PRO A 36 16.82 17.95 -10.48
N LYS A 37 17.92 17.66 -9.78
CA LYS A 37 19.28 18.04 -10.24
C LYS A 37 19.71 17.26 -11.48
N THR A 38 19.26 16.01 -11.59
CA THR A 38 19.53 15.12 -12.73
C THR A 38 18.22 14.47 -13.16
N MET A 39 18.02 14.34 -14.47
CA MET A 39 16.88 13.64 -15.06
C MET A 39 17.37 12.56 -16.01
N LYS A 40 16.82 11.37 -15.86
CA LYS A 40 17.01 10.29 -16.85
C LYS A 40 16.17 10.58 -18.09
N ALA A 41 16.58 10.00 -19.22
CA ALA A 41 15.75 9.98 -20.42
C ALA A 41 14.46 9.19 -20.17
N ALA A 42 13.42 9.43 -21.00
CA ALA A 42 12.12 8.76 -20.88
C ALA A 42 12.27 7.24 -20.97
N GLU A 43 13.04 6.82 -21.96
CA GLU A 43 13.32 5.43 -22.30
C GLU A 43 14.06 4.68 -21.19
N GLN A 44 14.83 5.41 -20.38
CA GLN A 44 15.60 4.85 -19.27
C GLN A 44 14.78 4.72 -17.98
N THR A 45 13.55 5.26 -17.95
CA THR A 45 12.70 5.24 -16.76
C THR A 45 11.82 3.99 -16.74
N SER A 46 12.29 2.95 -16.07
CA SER A 46 11.60 1.65 -15.97
C SER A 46 10.52 1.60 -14.88
N GLN A 47 10.54 2.50 -13.89
CA GLN A 47 9.57 2.50 -12.80
C GLN A 47 8.15 2.82 -13.30
N LEU A 48 7.16 2.05 -12.82
CA LEU A 48 5.75 2.21 -13.19
C LEU A 48 5.20 3.58 -12.75
N PHE A 49 5.31 3.87 -11.45
CA PHE A 49 4.88 5.13 -10.85
C PHE A 49 6.01 6.14 -10.83
N ILE A 50 5.74 7.33 -11.37
CA ILE A 50 6.69 8.44 -11.44
C ILE A 50 6.08 9.70 -10.82
N SER A 51 6.93 10.63 -10.40
CA SER A 51 6.46 11.92 -9.93
C SER A 51 5.92 12.76 -11.10
N MET A 52 5.19 13.84 -10.81
CA MET A 52 4.70 14.77 -11.84
C MET A 52 5.80 15.43 -12.66
N ASN A 53 7.05 15.38 -12.18
CA ASN A 53 8.23 15.87 -12.88
C ASN A 53 8.97 14.73 -13.60
N GLY A 54 8.38 13.54 -13.71
CA GLY A 54 9.02 12.39 -14.37
C GLY A 54 10.17 11.76 -13.59
N CYS A 55 10.31 12.02 -12.29
CA CYS A 55 11.33 11.38 -11.46
C CYS A 55 10.83 10.04 -10.90
N GLU A 56 11.74 9.08 -10.77
CA GLU A 56 11.48 7.80 -10.09
C GLU A 56 11.25 7.98 -8.58
N ASN A 57 11.82 9.03 -7.97
CA ASN A 57 11.60 9.34 -6.56
C ASN A 57 10.21 9.96 -6.35
N ILE A 58 9.30 9.16 -5.80
CA ILE A 58 7.91 9.53 -5.51
C ILE A 58 7.63 9.76 -4.02
N LYS A 59 8.66 9.90 -3.16
CA LYS A 59 8.48 10.05 -1.70
C LYS A 59 7.53 11.20 -1.34
N ASN A 60 7.68 12.36 -1.99
CA ASN A 60 6.80 13.51 -1.74
C ASN A 60 5.37 13.25 -2.22
N SER A 61 5.19 12.63 -3.39
CA SER A 61 3.88 12.23 -3.89
C SER A 61 3.18 11.26 -2.93
N LEU A 62 3.90 10.26 -2.41
CA LEU A 62 3.38 9.33 -1.41
C LEU A 62 3.05 10.02 -0.08
N TYR A 63 3.85 11.01 0.33
CA TYR A 63 3.54 11.82 1.52
C TYR A 63 2.21 12.57 1.37
N HIS A 64 2.01 13.25 0.24
CA HIS A 64 0.75 13.96 -0.02
C HIS A 64 -0.43 13.00 -0.19
N LEU A 65 -0.22 11.83 -0.81
CA LEU A 65 -1.23 10.77 -0.88
C LEU A 65 -1.64 10.31 0.54
N ASN A 66 -0.68 10.04 1.41
CA ASN A 66 -0.95 9.67 2.80
C ASN A 66 -1.73 10.77 3.54
N GLN A 67 -1.42 12.05 3.31
CA GLN A 67 -2.16 13.17 3.87
C GLN A 67 -3.61 13.22 3.34
N ALA A 68 -3.81 13.00 2.05
CA ALA A 68 -5.14 12.95 1.45
C ALA A 68 -5.97 11.79 2.03
N LEU A 69 -5.37 10.60 2.18
CA LEU A 69 -6.03 9.43 2.79
C LEU A 69 -6.45 9.70 4.25
N ARG A 70 -5.61 10.39 5.03
CA ARG A 70 -5.95 10.81 6.40
C ARG A 70 -7.14 11.77 6.45
N LYS A 71 -7.28 12.65 5.45
CA LYS A 71 -8.43 13.56 5.34
C LYS A 71 -9.71 12.82 4.95
N LEU A 72 -9.60 11.82 4.07
CA LEU A 72 -10.74 11.01 3.65
C LEU A 72 -11.27 10.13 4.79
N ASN A 73 -10.37 9.57 5.60
CA ASN A 73 -10.75 8.73 6.73
C ASN A 73 -9.81 8.97 7.93
N SER A 74 -10.35 9.53 9.01
CA SER A 74 -9.60 9.82 10.24
C SER A 74 -9.06 8.57 10.94
N LYS A 75 -9.60 7.38 10.66
CA LYS A 75 -9.10 6.10 11.20
C LYS A 75 -7.84 5.60 10.48
N TYR A 76 -7.52 6.14 9.31
CA TYR A 76 -6.31 5.80 8.57
C TYR A 76 -5.10 6.44 9.24
N LYS A 77 -4.13 5.62 9.66
CA LYS A 77 -2.90 6.08 10.31
C LYS A 77 -1.77 6.23 9.29
N ASN A 78 -1.50 5.17 8.54
CA ASN A 78 -0.39 5.07 7.60
C ASN A 78 -0.61 3.93 6.58
N ALA A 79 0.25 3.88 5.56
CA ALA A 79 0.16 2.86 4.51
C ALA A 79 0.44 1.45 5.04
N ILE A 80 1.22 1.30 6.13
CA ILE A 80 1.48 0.00 6.76
C ILE A 80 0.16 -0.63 7.18
N GLN A 81 -0.77 0.13 7.77
CA GLN A 81 -2.11 -0.34 8.14
C GLN A 81 -2.87 -1.00 6.98
N LEU A 82 -2.69 -0.53 5.73
CA LEU A 82 -3.31 -1.16 4.56
C LEU A 82 -2.71 -2.54 4.32
N CYS A 83 -1.39 -2.69 4.37
CA CYS A 83 -0.72 -3.99 4.27
C CYS A 83 -1.19 -4.93 5.38
N GLN A 84 -1.29 -4.45 6.62
CA GLN A 84 -1.79 -5.24 7.74
C GLN A 84 -3.22 -5.73 7.48
N SER A 85 -4.12 -4.84 7.02
CA SER A 85 -5.49 -5.20 6.70
C SER A 85 -5.57 -6.29 5.62
N VAL A 86 -4.75 -6.18 4.57
CA VAL A 86 -4.72 -7.16 3.47
C VAL A 86 -4.19 -8.51 3.95
N ILE A 87 -3.10 -8.52 4.73
CA ILE A 87 -2.52 -9.76 5.28
C ILE A 87 -3.52 -10.45 6.22
N THR A 88 -4.14 -9.69 7.13
CA THR A 88 -5.18 -10.24 8.03
C THR A 88 -6.36 -10.81 7.25
N GLU A 89 -6.77 -10.20 6.14
CA GLU A 89 -7.82 -10.76 5.29
C GLU A 89 -7.38 -12.07 4.63
N TRP A 90 -6.18 -12.11 4.06
CA TRP A 90 -5.65 -13.34 3.46
C TRP A 90 -5.53 -14.49 4.46
N LEU A 91 -5.20 -14.21 5.72
CA LEU A 91 -5.10 -15.23 6.79
C LEU A 91 -6.45 -15.84 7.18
N LYS A 92 -7.58 -15.23 6.80
CA LYS A 92 -8.92 -15.84 7.02
C LYS A 92 -9.22 -16.95 6.02
N GLU A 93 -8.67 -16.85 4.81
CA GLU A 93 -9.01 -17.74 3.69
C GLU A 93 -7.88 -18.71 3.32
N LYS A 94 -6.63 -18.37 3.64
CA LYS A 94 -5.42 -19.08 3.18
C LYS A 94 -4.55 -19.50 4.35
N ASP A 95 -3.75 -20.53 4.13
CA ASP A 95 -2.79 -20.99 5.12
C ASP A 95 -1.66 -19.97 5.37
N LEU A 96 -1.09 -20.03 6.57
CA LEU A 96 -0.06 -19.10 7.03
C LEU A 96 1.16 -19.04 6.10
N ARG A 97 1.55 -20.17 5.50
CA ARG A 97 2.74 -20.26 4.66
C ARG A 97 2.51 -19.61 3.30
N THR A 98 1.33 -19.82 2.70
CA THR A 98 0.90 -19.14 1.48
C THR A 98 0.87 -17.64 1.69
N VAL A 99 0.27 -17.16 2.79
CA VAL A 99 0.24 -15.73 3.10
C VAL A 99 1.64 -15.16 3.33
N GLN A 100 2.55 -15.91 3.95
CA GLN A 100 3.95 -15.49 4.09
C GLN A 100 4.62 -15.23 2.73
N TYR A 101 4.44 -16.14 1.77
CA TYR A 101 4.97 -15.96 0.42
C TYR A 101 4.34 -14.75 -0.28
N MET A 102 3.03 -14.58 -0.17
CA MET A 102 2.32 -13.43 -0.76
C MET A 102 2.76 -12.08 -0.16
N ALA A 103 3.02 -12.04 1.16
CA ALA A 103 3.49 -10.85 1.86
C ALA A 103 5.00 -10.59 1.66
N GLY A 104 5.75 -11.56 1.11
CA GLY A 104 7.21 -11.45 0.93
C GLY A 104 7.98 -11.48 2.26
N HIS A 105 7.45 -12.11 3.30
CA HIS A 105 8.10 -12.14 4.61
C HIS A 105 9.18 -13.22 4.70
N LYS A 106 10.38 -12.84 5.17
CA LYS A 106 11.50 -13.77 5.35
C LYS A 106 11.21 -14.86 6.39
N TYR A 107 10.53 -14.51 7.48
CA TYR A 107 10.24 -15.43 8.58
C TYR A 107 8.72 -15.61 8.75
N VAL A 108 8.28 -16.84 9.05
CA VAL A 108 6.86 -17.16 9.30
C VAL A 108 6.29 -16.32 10.44
N SER A 109 7.09 -16.11 11.49
CA SER A 109 6.71 -15.32 12.68
C SER A 109 6.40 -13.85 12.34
N SER A 110 6.88 -13.32 11.22
CA SER A 110 6.49 -11.98 10.74
C SER A 110 5.05 -11.95 10.24
N THR A 111 4.57 -13.05 9.65
CA THR A 111 3.19 -13.19 9.19
C THR A 111 2.25 -13.60 10.32
N GLU A 112 2.71 -14.49 11.21
CA GLU A 112 1.94 -15.03 12.33
C GLU A 112 1.40 -13.93 13.26
N ARG A 113 2.16 -12.84 13.44
CA ARG A 113 1.75 -11.65 14.22
C ARG A 113 0.43 -11.03 13.77
N TYR A 114 -0.03 -11.32 12.55
CA TYR A 114 -1.28 -10.80 12.00
C TYR A 114 -2.49 -11.74 12.20
N GLN A 115 -2.28 -12.95 12.75
CA GLN A 115 -3.37 -13.85 13.11
C GLN A 115 -4.11 -13.32 14.34
N THR A 116 -5.40 -13.05 14.19
CA THR A 116 -6.29 -12.56 15.25
C THR A 116 -6.77 -13.66 16.20
N SER A 117 -6.61 -14.94 15.84
CA SER A 117 -7.03 -16.10 16.64
C SER A 117 -6.49 -16.04 18.07
N ASN A 118 -5.23 -15.62 18.24
CA ASN A 118 -4.59 -15.55 19.55
C ASN A 118 -5.31 -14.66 20.58
N LEU A 119 -6.11 -13.66 20.18
CA LEU A 119 -6.81 -12.80 21.14
C LEU A 119 -8.17 -13.35 21.57
N GLU A 120 -8.93 -13.94 20.65
CA GLU A 120 -10.22 -14.56 20.98
C GLU A 120 -10.00 -15.86 21.76
N ASP A 121 -9.03 -16.68 21.34
CA ASP A 121 -8.65 -17.90 22.05
C ASP A 121 -8.13 -17.59 23.47
N LEU A 122 -7.36 -16.51 23.63
CA LEU A 122 -6.87 -16.06 24.93
C LEU A 122 -8.01 -15.55 25.82
N LYS A 123 -8.98 -14.82 25.25
CA LYS A 123 -10.16 -14.34 25.98
C LYS A 123 -11.03 -15.51 26.43
N GLU A 124 -11.20 -16.52 25.60
CA GLU A 124 -11.96 -17.73 25.93
C GLU A 124 -11.24 -18.58 26.99
N ALA A 125 -9.93 -18.76 26.85
CA ALA A 125 -9.10 -19.45 27.86
C ALA A 125 -9.11 -18.71 29.21
N LEU A 126 -9.02 -17.38 29.21
CA LEU A 126 -9.15 -16.55 30.40
C LEU A 126 -10.51 -16.77 31.06
N ASN A 127 -11.61 -16.68 30.31
CA ASN A 127 -12.96 -16.91 30.83
C ASN A 127 -13.15 -18.34 31.40
N LYS A 128 -12.51 -19.33 30.80
CA LYS A 128 -12.60 -20.73 31.23
C LYS A 128 -11.85 -20.99 32.54
N HIS A 129 -10.69 -20.36 32.70
CA HIS A 129 -9.74 -20.60 33.80
C HIS A 129 -9.66 -19.46 34.82
N HIS A 130 -10.50 -18.41 34.70
CA HIS A 130 -10.50 -17.31 35.64
C HIS A 130 -10.86 -17.81 37.05
N PRO A 131 -10.00 -17.60 38.06
CA PRO A 131 -10.21 -18.13 39.41
C PRO A 131 -11.36 -17.47 40.16
N LEU A 132 -11.88 -16.35 39.66
CA LEU A 132 -13.10 -15.70 40.15
C LEU A 132 -14.27 -16.05 39.22
N LYS A 133 -14.69 -17.32 39.25
CA LYS A 133 -16.04 -17.71 38.86
C LYS A 133 -16.98 -17.60 40.05
#